data_AF-A0A7W5J4Q7-F1
#
_entry.id   AF-A0A7W5J4Q7-F1
#
_cell.length_a   1.000
_cell.length_b   1.000
_cell.length_c   1.000
_cell.angle_alpha   90.00
_cell.angle_beta   90.00
_cell.angle_gamma   90.00
#
_symmetry.space_group_name_H-M   'P 1'
#
loop_
_entity.id
_entity.type
_entity.pdbx_description
1 polymer ?
#
loop_
_entity_poly.entity_id
_entity_poly.type
_entity_poly.pdbx_seq_one_letter_code
_entity_poly.pdbx_strand_id
1 'polypeptide(L)' 'MDSQNPADIAQRIAELRREHRELDDAIAQRVSTSLEDDEIAIKRMKKRKLWLKDCIARLESALIPDEPA' A
#
# COMPACT_ATOMS: atom_id res chain seq x y z
N MET A 1 14.64 14.85 18.02
CA MET A 1 14.48 14.74 16.56
C MET A 1 14.61 13.25 16.25
N ASP A 2 13.57 12.44 16.10
CA ASP A 2 12.14 12.68 15.94
C ASP A 2 11.42 11.52 16.63
N SER A 3 10.77 11.78 17.76
CA SER A 3 9.83 10.82 18.35
C SER A 3 8.63 10.82 17.42
N GLN A 4 8.60 9.94 16.41
CA GLN A 4 7.42 9.77 15.58
C GLN A 4 6.24 9.48 16.50
N ASN A 5 5.39 10.48 16.67
CA ASN A 5 4.20 10.37 17.47
C ASN A 5 3.34 9.27 16.83
N PRO A 6 2.80 8.31 17.60
CA PRO A 6 1.97 7.25 17.04
C PRO A 6 0.81 7.79 16.19
N ALA A 7 0.31 8.99 16.48
CA ALA A 7 -0.70 9.67 15.66
C ALA A 7 -0.21 9.98 14.22
N ASP A 8 1.04 10.41 14.05
CA ASP A 8 1.61 10.70 12.72
C ASP A 8 1.79 9.42 11.90
N ILE A 9 2.22 8.34 12.57
CA ILE A 9 2.34 7.01 11.95
C ILE A 9 0.96 6.50 11.52
N ALA A 10 -0.05 6.62 12.39
CA ALA A 10 -1.42 6.23 12.08
C ALA A 10 -2.00 7.03 10.91
N GLN A 11 -1.76 8.34 10.85
CA GLN A 11 -2.14 9.17 9.73
C GLN A 11 -1.46 8.70 8.43
N ARG A 12 -0.16 8.41 8.48
CA ARG A 12 0.59 7.91 7.33
C ARG A 12 0.07 6.57 6.83
N ILE A 13 -0.28 5.66 7.74
CA ILE A 13 -0.92 4.38 7.42
C ILE A 13 -2.26 4.61 6.71
N ALA A 14 -3.08 5.55 7.21
CA ALA A 14 -4.37 5.86 6.60
C ALA A 14 -4.22 6.41 5.17
N GLU A 15 -3.23 7.27 4.93
CA GLU A 15 -2.89 7.78 3.59
C GLU A 15 -2.45 6.65 2.65
N LEU A 16 -1.52 5.79 3.09
CA LEU A 16 -1.04 4.66 2.31
C LEU A 16 -2.16 3.65 2.00
N ARG A 17 -3.08 3.41 2.95
CA ARG A 17 -4.26 2.56 2.74
C ARG A 17 -5.22 3.15 1.72
N ARG A 18 -5.35 4.48 1.68
CA ARG A 18 -6.15 5.18 0.66
C ARG A 18 -5.50 5.00 -0.72
N GLU A 19 -4.21 5.32 -0.86
CA GLU A 19 -3.48 5.14 -2.13
C GLU A 19 -3.52 3.68 -2.60
N HIS A 20 -3.40 2.72 -1.68
CA HIS A 20 -3.51 1.30 -1.99
C HIS A 20 -4.89 0.92 -2.55
N ARG A 21 -5.98 1.46 -2.00
CA ARG A 21 -7.34 1.22 -2.52
C ARG A 21 -7.53 1.83 -3.90
N GLU A 22 -7.11 3.08 -4.09
CA GLU A 22 -7.19 3.75 -5.39
C GLU A 22 -6.42 2.98 -6.47
N LEU A 23 -5.22 2.47 -6.11
CA LEU A 23 -4.41 1.65 -7.00
C LEU A 23 -5.09 0.32 -7.33
N ASP A 24 -5.81 -0.27 -6.37
CA ASP A 24 -6.55 -1.51 -6.59
C ASP A 24 -7.74 -1.33 -7.52
N ASP A 25 -8.51 -0.26 -7.33
CA ASP A 25 -9.63 0.09 -8.19
C ASP A 25 -9.14 0.38 -9.62
N ALA A 26 -8.00 1.05 -9.77
CA ALA A 26 -7.39 1.29 -11.06
C ALA A 26 -6.90 -0.01 -11.75
N ILE A 27 -6.37 -0.97 -10.96
CA ILE A 27 -6.03 -2.30 -11.47
C ILE A 27 -7.31 -3.04 -11.91
N ALA A 28 -8.36 -3.04 -11.09
CA ALA A 28 -9.62 -3.73 -11.38
C ALA A 28 -10.29 -3.21 -12.67
N GLN A 29 -10.28 -1.90 -12.87
CA GLN A 29 -10.78 -1.27 -14.10
C GLN A 29 -9.97 -1.70 -15.33
N ARG A 30 -8.63 -1.70 -15.25
CA ARG A 30 -7.77 -2.13 -16.36
C ARG A 30 -7.94 -3.61 -16.68
N VAL A 31 -7.98 -4.46 -15.67
CA VAL A 31 -8.22 -5.91 -15.83
C VAL A 31 -9.57 -6.15 -16.50
N SER A 32 -10.61 -5.40 -16.12
CA SER A 32 -11.94 -5.52 -16.73
C SER A 32 -11.99 -5.05 -18.19
N THR A 33 -11.09 -4.16 -18.58
CA THR A 33 -11.05 -3.60 -19.95
C THR A 33 -10.26 -4.50 -20.92
N SER A 34 -9.54 -5.52 -20.42
CA SER A 34 -8.89 -6.61 -21.17
C SER A 34 -8.17 -6.16 -22.46
N LEU A 35 -7.31 -5.16 -22.36
CA LEU A 35 -6.37 -4.78 -23.43
C LEU A 35 -5.06 -5.55 -23.21
N GLU A 36 -4.60 -6.34 -24.19
CA GLU A 36 -3.35 -7.12 -24.10
C GLU A 36 -2.12 -6.23 -23.76
N ASP A 37 -2.13 -4.97 -24.17
CA ASP A 37 -1.10 -3.97 -23.84
C ASP A 37 -1.06 -3.58 -22.35
N ASP A 38 -2.12 -3.84 -21.59
CA ASP A 38 -2.19 -3.47 -20.17
C ASP A 38 -1.49 -4.45 -19.25
N GLU A 39 -1.05 -5.63 -19.71
CA GLU A 39 -0.40 -6.62 -18.84
C GLU A 39 0.83 -6.05 -18.10
N ILE A 40 1.70 -5.33 -18.81
CA ILE A 40 2.91 -4.75 -18.22
C ILE A 40 2.54 -3.64 -17.24
N ALA A 41 1.55 -2.80 -17.58
CA ALA A 41 1.04 -1.75 -16.71
C ALA A 41 0.45 -2.34 -15.43
N ILE A 42 -0.42 -3.35 -15.55
CA ILE A 42 -1.04 -4.08 -14.44
C ILE A 42 0.03 -4.75 -13.57
N LYS A 43 1.04 -5.40 -14.16
CA LYS A 43 2.16 -6.02 -13.42
C LYS A 43 2.92 -4.97 -12.59
N ARG A 44 3.20 -3.79 -13.16
CA ARG A 44 3.86 -2.68 -12.44
C ARG A 44 2.98 -2.12 -11.32
N MET A 45 1.68 -1.96 -11.56
CA MET A 45 0.73 -1.48 -10.55
C MET A 45 0.60 -2.48 -9.39
N LYS A 46 0.49 -3.79 -9.68
CA LYS A 46 0.50 -4.84 -8.65
C LYS A 46 1.77 -4.83 -7.80
N LYS A 47 2.94 -4.61 -8.42
CA LYS A 47 4.21 -4.46 -7.69
C LYS A 47 4.20 -3.24 -6.76
N ARG A 48 3.66 -2.10 -7.23
CA ARG A 48 3.49 -0.90 -6.39
C ARG A 48 2.48 -1.12 -5.26
N LYS A 49 1.40 -1.87 -5.52
CA LYS A 49 0.41 -2.29 -4.51
C LYS A 49 1.07 -3.10 -3.39
N LEU A 50 1.92 -4.07 -3.77
CA LEU A 50 2.68 -4.87 -2.81
C LEU A 50 3.61 -3.99 -1.95
N TRP A 51 4.34 -3.07 -2.58
CA TRP A 51 5.21 -2.15 -1.84
C TRP A 51 4.44 -1.25 -0.85
N LEU A 52 3.25 -0.76 -1.23
CA LEU A 52 2.38 0.00 -0.32
C LEU A 52 1.94 -0.85 0.87
N LYS A 53 1.54 -2.11 0.63
CA LYS A 53 1.19 -3.07 1.69
C LYS A 53 2.37 -3.31 2.63
N ASP A 54 3.57 -3.53 2.10
CA ASP A 54 4.76 -3.77 2.91
C ASP A 54 5.15 -2.53 3.73
N CYS A 55 5.00 -1.32 3.17
CA CYS A 55 5.20 -0.08 3.92
C CYS A 55 4.18 0.09 5.04
N ILE A 56 2.91 -0.23 4.80
CA ILE A 56 1.86 -0.21 5.84
C ILE A 56 2.23 -1.20 6.94
N ALA A 57 2.55 -2.45 6.61
CA ALA A 57 2.90 -3.47 7.59
C ALA A 57 4.11 -3.07 8.44
N ARG A 58 5.13 -2.44 7.84
CA ARG A 58 6.30 -1.93 8.56
C ARG A 58 5.95 -0.76 9.49
N LEU A 59 5.06 0.13 9.07
CA LEU A 59 4.59 1.23 9.92
C LEU A 59 3.68 0.75 11.05
N GLU A 60 2.84 -0.26 10.78
CA GLU A 60 2.01 -0.92 11.79
C GLU A 60 2.87 -1.67 12.81
N SER A 61 3.90 -2.39 12.36
CA SER A 61 4.88 -3.04 13.23
C SER A 61 5.72 -2.03 14.03
N ALA A 62 5.95 -0.82 13.52
CA ALA A 62 6.56 0.25 14.33
C ALA A 62 5.60 0.83 15.39
N LEU A 63 4.28 0.66 15.21
CA LEU A 63 3.24 1.12 16.14
C LEU A 63 2.91 0.07 17.21
N ILE A 64 3.05 -1.22 16.87
CA ILE A 64 2.83 -2.35 17.77
C ILE A 64 4.21 -2.77 18.31
N PRO A 65 4.54 -2.54 19.59
CA PRO A 65 5.78 -3.05 20.15
C PRO A 65 5.79 -4.57 20.01
N ASP A 66 6.76 -5.09 19.25
CA ASP A 66 6.96 -6.48 18.86
C ASP A 66 6.49 -7.50 19.93
N GLU A 67 5.54 -8.36 19.56
CA GLU A 67 5.55 -9.74 20.03
C GLU A 67 5.93 -10.60 18.81
N PRO A 68 7.17 -11.12 18.74
CA PRO A 68 7.61 -11.91 17.60
C PRO A 68 6.87 -13.25 17.60
N ALA A 69 6.29 -13.61 16.45
CA ALA A 69 5.73 -14.94 16.15
C ALA A 69 6.81 -15.86 15.57
#